data_AF-A0A815IS69-F1
#
_entry.id   AF-A0A815IS69-F1
#
_cell.length_a   1.000
_cell.length_b   1.000
_cell.length_c   1.000
_cell.angle_alpha   90.00
_cell.angle_beta   90.00
_cell.angle_gamma   90.00
#
_symmetry.space_group_name_H-M   'P 1'
#
loop_
_entity.id
_entity.type
_entity.pdbx_description
1 polymer ?
#
loop_
_entity_poly.entity_id
_entity_poly.type
_entity_poly.pdbx_seq_one_letter_code
_entity_poly.pdbx_strand_id
1 'polypeptide(L)'
;ICEICDVVETGKIYNLGVTRTNKGLRLKHGNNERIFRLEYVSNNEISDFEFQRWREAMIKQGISLPTLDDLEKKMKEIEESKHYVYNNNDITQIVQEKKRFRKAPINYAVTKNELLKEIEIAKDENDIERETELRKRLTEMEERASELDRKRSENISVMA
;
A
#
# COMPACT_ATOMS: atom_id res chain seq x y z
N ILE A 1 -17.02 -10.25 13.87
CA ILE A 1 -16.42 -11.18 12.88
C ILE A 1 -17.08 -10.97 11.53
N CYS A 2 -16.29 -10.80 10.47
CA CYS A 2 -16.76 -10.70 9.09
C CYS A 2 -15.95 -11.64 8.20
N GLU A 3 -16.57 -12.16 7.16
CA GLU A 3 -15.91 -12.91 6.09
C GLU A 3 -15.25 -11.93 5.11
N ILE A 4 -14.03 -12.23 4.66
CA ILE A 4 -13.34 -11.49 3.59
C ILE A 4 -13.77 -12.10 2.26
N CYS A 5 -14.60 -11.38 1.51
CA CYS A 5 -15.11 -11.86 0.22
C CYS A 5 -14.20 -11.42 -0.95
N ASP A 6 -13.61 -10.23 -0.86
CA ASP A 6 -12.84 -9.65 -1.97
C ASP A 6 -11.90 -8.54 -1.51
N VAL A 7 -10.91 -8.21 -2.34
CA VAL A 7 -10.01 -7.06 -2.18
C VAL A 7 -10.29 -6.08 -3.31
N VAL A 8 -10.66 -4.84 -2.95
CA VAL A 8 -11.05 -3.80 -3.92
C VAL A 8 -10.17 -2.55 -3.77
N GLU A 9 -10.06 -1.74 -4.82
CA GLU A 9 -9.49 -0.40 -4.70
C GLU A 9 -10.60 0.61 -4.37
N THR A 10 -10.35 1.48 -3.39
CA THR A 10 -11.24 2.57 -3.01
C THR A 10 -10.78 3.89 -3.63
N GLY A 11 -11.69 4.84 -3.79
CA GLY A 11 -11.35 6.17 -4.30
C GLY A 11 -10.55 7.04 -3.31
N LYS A 12 -10.39 6.62 -2.06
CA LYS A 12 -9.70 7.40 -1.01
C LYS A 12 -8.42 6.70 -0.57
N ILE A 13 -7.30 7.40 -0.69
CA ILE A 13 -6.02 6.97 -0.14
C ILE A 13 -5.96 7.34 1.33
N TYR A 14 -5.65 6.37 2.18
CA TYR A 14 -5.54 6.56 3.63
C TYR A 14 -4.22 5.99 4.16
N ASN A 15 -3.90 6.32 5.41
CA ASN A 15 -2.69 5.84 6.06
C ASN A 15 -2.99 4.50 6.75
N LEU A 16 -2.05 3.56 6.65
CA LEU A 16 -2.07 2.29 7.37
C LEU A 16 -0.69 2.13 8.04
N GLY A 17 -0.63 2.48 9.34
CA GLY A 17 0.64 2.63 10.06
C GLY A 17 1.57 3.65 9.38
N VAL A 18 2.76 3.19 8.99
CA VAL A 18 3.77 4.01 8.27
C VAL A 18 3.57 4.03 6.74
N THR A 19 2.60 3.28 6.23
CA THR A 19 2.34 3.15 4.78
C THR A 19 1.04 3.83 4.38
N ARG A 20 0.81 3.94 3.08
CA ARG A 20 -0.44 4.46 2.52
C ARG A 20 -1.00 3.47 1.52
N THR A 21 -2.31 3.31 1.54
CA THR A 21 -3.02 2.39 0.65
C THR A 21 -4.37 2.99 0.28
N ASN A 22 -4.90 2.60 -0.88
CA ASN A 22 -6.28 2.83 -1.26
C ASN A 22 -7.09 1.52 -1.24
N LYS A 23 -6.47 0.38 -0.88
CA LYS A 23 -7.16 -0.91 -0.87
C LYS A 23 -8.26 -0.95 0.20
N GLY A 24 -9.32 -1.67 -0.06
CA GLY A 24 -10.40 -1.96 0.87
C GLY A 24 -10.73 -3.45 0.81
N LEU A 25 -11.32 -3.95 1.88
CA LEU A 25 -11.82 -5.32 1.93
C LEU A 25 -13.33 -5.28 1.77
N ARG A 26 -13.86 -6.09 0.85
CA ARG A 26 -15.29 -6.38 0.81
C ARG A 26 -15.55 -7.41 1.89
N LEU A 27 -16.24 -6.98 2.95
CA LEU A 27 -16.49 -7.78 4.13
C LEU A 27 -17.98 -8.10 4.24
N LYS A 28 -18.28 -9.32 4.67
CA LYS A 28 -19.64 -9.81 4.85
C LYS A 28 -19.90 -10.26 6.29
N HIS A 29 -20.99 -9.80 6.87
CA HIS A 29 -21.50 -10.25 8.17
C HIS A 29 -22.96 -10.66 8.03
N GLY A 30 -23.19 -11.95 7.89
CA GLY A 30 -24.49 -12.48 7.53
C GLY A 30 -24.73 -12.19 6.05
N ASN A 31 -25.87 -11.59 5.73
CA ASN A 31 -26.22 -11.09 4.41
C ASN A 31 -25.80 -9.63 4.20
N ASN A 32 -25.28 -8.97 5.24
CA ASN A 32 -24.82 -7.59 5.12
C ASN A 32 -23.41 -7.56 4.57
N GLU A 33 -23.24 -6.96 3.40
CA GLU A 33 -21.97 -6.82 2.71
C GLU A 33 -21.61 -5.35 2.56
N ARG A 34 -20.36 -5.01 2.89
CA ARG A 34 -19.87 -3.63 2.75
C ARG A 34 -18.35 -3.60 2.58
N ILE A 35 -17.87 -2.56 1.91
CA ILE A 35 -16.44 -2.30 1.77
C ILE A 35 -15.94 -1.53 2.99
N PHE A 36 -14.89 -2.05 3.61
CA PHE A 36 -14.19 -1.41 4.73
C PHE A 36 -12.73 -1.14 4.37
N ARG A 37 -12.19 -0.07 4.95
CA ARG A 37 -10.75 0.23 4.91
C ARG A 37 -10.02 -0.62 5.94
N LEU A 38 -8.77 -0.98 5.64
CA LEU A 38 -7.92 -1.83 6.49
C LEU A 38 -7.66 -1.19 7.86
N GLU A 39 -7.73 0.14 7.97
CA GLU A 39 -7.55 0.87 9.25
C GLU A 39 -8.60 0.53 10.31
N TYR A 40 -9.73 -0.07 9.93
CA TYR A 40 -10.79 -0.50 10.86
C TYR A 40 -10.66 -1.96 11.29
N VAL A 41 -9.63 -2.68 10.82
CA VAL A 41 -9.38 -4.07 11.23
C VAL A 41 -8.65 -4.06 12.57
N SER A 42 -9.21 -4.78 13.55
CA SER A 42 -8.60 -4.92 14.88
C SER A 42 -7.45 -5.92 14.87
N ASN A 43 -6.44 -5.69 15.71
CA ASN A 43 -5.36 -6.66 15.97
C ASN A 43 -5.70 -7.62 17.13
N ASN A 44 -6.85 -7.46 17.77
CA ASN A 44 -7.26 -8.31 18.90
C ASN A 44 -7.75 -9.67 18.41
N GLU A 45 -7.56 -10.68 19.25
CA GLU A 45 -8.17 -12.00 19.04
C GLU A 45 -9.71 -11.91 19.12
N ILE A 46 -10.36 -12.85 18.44
CA ILE A 46 -11.81 -12.97 18.47
C ILE A 46 -12.23 -13.42 19.86
N SER A 47 -13.01 -12.60 20.56
CA SER A 47 -13.56 -12.98 21.86
C SER A 47 -14.70 -14.01 21.72
N ASP A 48 -14.91 -14.80 22.76
CA ASP A 48 -16.03 -15.76 22.82
C ASP A 48 -17.38 -15.07 22.56
N PHE A 49 -17.57 -13.87 23.11
CA PHE A 49 -18.80 -13.10 22.91
C PHE A 49 -19.01 -12.70 21.43
N GLU A 50 -17.96 -12.23 20.75
CA GLU A 50 -18.04 -11.89 19.33
C GLU A 50 -18.30 -13.12 18.46
N PHE A 51 -17.70 -14.25 18.82
CA PHE A 51 -17.93 -15.52 18.14
C PHE A 51 -19.35 -16.01 18.30
N GLN A 52 -19.89 -16.00 19.52
CA GLN A 52 -21.29 -16.38 19.77
C GLN A 52 -22.24 -15.49 18.97
N ARG A 53 -22.06 -14.17 19.02
CA ARG A 53 -22.89 -13.22 18.29
C ARG A 53 -22.82 -13.43 16.77
N TRP A 54 -21.64 -13.71 16.23
CA TRP A 54 -21.47 -14.01 14.81
C TRP A 54 -22.17 -15.32 14.43
N ARG A 55 -21.98 -16.37 15.23
CA ARG A 55 -22.58 -17.69 15.00
C ARG A 55 -24.10 -17.61 15.00
N GLU A 56 -24.68 -16.92 15.98
CA GLU A 56 -26.13 -16.66 16.04
C GLU A 56 -26.63 -15.91 14.80
N ALA A 57 -25.89 -14.90 14.34
CA ALA A 57 -26.25 -14.14 13.15
C ALA A 57 -26.23 -15.01 11.87
N MET A 58 -25.26 -15.91 11.73
CA MET A 58 -25.20 -16.85 10.59
C MET A 58 -26.38 -17.83 10.61
N ILE A 59 -26.62 -18.48 11.75
CA ILE A 59 -27.69 -19.47 11.92
C ILE A 59 -29.06 -18.82 11.65
N LYS A 60 -29.30 -17.63 12.22
CA LYS A 60 -30.57 -16.89 12.02
C LYS A 60 -30.83 -16.56 10.55
N GLN A 61 -29.78 -16.41 9.75
CA GLN A 61 -29.86 -16.05 8.34
C GLN A 61 -29.74 -17.27 7.41
N GLY A 62 -29.66 -18.49 7.97
CA GLY A 62 -29.55 -19.73 7.20
C GLY A 62 -28.22 -19.90 6.48
N ILE A 63 -27.16 -19.22 6.92
CA ILE A 63 -25.84 -19.28 6.32
C ILE A 63 -25.06 -20.40 6.97
N SER A 64 -24.50 -21.30 6.16
CA SER A 64 -23.65 -22.39 6.63
C SER A 64 -22.36 -21.85 7.24
N LEU A 65 -22.02 -22.36 8.42
CA LEU A 65 -20.74 -22.07 9.05
C LEU A 65 -19.63 -22.83 8.32
N PRO A 66 -18.42 -22.26 8.20
CA PRO A 66 -17.26 -22.97 7.67
C PRO A 66 -16.96 -24.22 8.51
N THR A 67 -16.49 -25.27 7.86
CA THR A 67 -16.11 -26.50 8.55
C THR A 67 -14.71 -26.38 9.18
N LEU A 68 -14.39 -27.28 10.12
CA LEU A 68 -13.04 -27.35 10.69
C LEU A 68 -11.98 -27.66 9.62
N ASP A 69 -12.33 -28.49 8.64
CA ASP A 69 -11.43 -28.82 7.52
C ASP A 69 -11.14 -27.59 6.63
N ASP A 70 -12.14 -26.75 6.36
CA ASP A 70 -11.95 -25.49 5.64
C ASP A 70 -10.99 -24.55 6.40
N LEU A 71 -11.14 -24.49 7.72
CA LEU A 71 -10.27 -23.68 8.58
C LEU A 71 -8.84 -24.21 8.58
N GLU A 72 -8.63 -25.51 8.75
CA GLU A 72 -7.30 -26.13 8.74
C GLU A 72 -6.58 -25.91 7.41
N LYS A 73 -7.28 -26.12 6.29
CA LYS A 73 -6.76 -25.82 4.95
C LYS A 73 -6.36 -24.36 4.83
N LYS A 74 -7.22 -23.43 5.27
CA LYS A 74 -6.94 -22.00 5.15
C LYS A 74 -5.79 -21.54 6.06
N MET A 75 -5.67 -22.12 7.26
CA MET A 75 -4.55 -21.87 8.15
C MET A 75 -3.23 -22.33 7.52
N LYS A 76 -3.22 -23.49 6.88
CA LYS A 76 -2.06 -24.01 6.16
C LYS A 76 -1.65 -23.10 5.00
N GLU A 77 -2.60 -22.65 4.19
CA GLU A 77 -2.32 -21.70 3.10
C GLU A 77 -1.69 -20.39 3.60
N ILE A 78 -2.16 -19.86 4.73
CA ILE A 78 -1.59 -18.66 5.34
C ILE A 78 -0.15 -18.93 5.81
N GLU A 79 0.10 -20.08 6.42
CA GLU A 79 1.43 -20.44 6.91
C GLU A 79 2.43 -20.67 5.77
N GLU A 80 2.00 -21.31 4.69
CA GLU A 80 2.80 -21.44 3.46
C GLU A 80 3.08 -20.07 2.84
N SER A 81 2.09 -19.17 2.82
CA SER A 81 2.25 -17.81 2.29
C SER A 81 3.26 -16.96 3.07
N LYS A 82 3.44 -17.19 4.38
CA LYS A 82 4.47 -16.50 5.19
C LYS A 82 5.89 -16.89 4.79
N HIS A 83 6.08 -18.12 4.33
CA HIS A 83 7.38 -18.66 3.92
C HIS A 83 7.65 -18.51 2.42
N TYR A 84 6.75 -17.85 1.70
CA TYR A 84 6.89 -17.62 0.27
C TYR A 84 8.15 -16.79 -0.03
N VAL A 85 9.02 -17.33 -0.88
CA VAL A 85 10.21 -16.63 -1.35
C VAL A 85 9.83 -15.77 -2.55
N TYR A 86 9.82 -14.46 -2.34
CA TYR A 86 9.50 -13.48 -3.38
C TYR A 86 10.50 -13.55 -4.53
N ASN A 87 9.97 -13.59 -5.75
CA ASN A 87 10.78 -13.51 -6.96
C ASN A 87 11.05 -12.04 -7.34
N ASN A 88 11.94 -11.82 -8.33
CA ASN A 88 12.30 -10.46 -8.78
C ASN A 88 11.11 -9.64 -9.31
N ASN A 89 10.13 -10.30 -9.95
CA ASN A 89 8.95 -9.63 -10.44
C ASN A 89 8.06 -9.15 -9.28
N ASP A 90 7.87 -9.96 -8.25
CA ASP A 90 7.10 -9.58 -7.05
C ASP A 90 7.75 -8.40 -6.34
N ILE A 91 9.07 -8.43 -6.18
CA ILE A 91 9.83 -7.34 -5.56
C ILE A 91 9.61 -6.04 -6.35
N THR A 92 9.67 -6.12 -7.68
CA THR A 92 9.44 -4.96 -8.56
C THR A 92 8.04 -4.40 -8.37
N GLN A 93 7.02 -5.27 -8.33
CA GLN A 93 5.63 -4.86 -8.09
C GLN A 93 5.45 -4.23 -6.70
N ILE A 94 6.04 -4.81 -5.65
CA ILE A 94 5.99 -4.26 -4.29
C ILE A 94 6.60 -2.86 -4.25
N VAL A 95 7.73 -2.65 -4.92
CA VAL A 95 8.39 -1.34 -4.99
C VAL A 95 7.52 -0.32 -5.73
N GLN A 96 6.91 -0.72 -6.85
CA GLN A 96 6.00 0.15 -7.62
C GLN A 96 4.78 0.56 -6.78
N GLU A 97 4.13 -0.39 -6.10
CA GLU A 97 2.98 -0.14 -5.24
C GLU A 97 3.34 0.75 -4.04
N LYS A 98 4.51 0.54 -3.40
CA LYS A 98 5.01 1.41 -2.32
C LYS A 98 5.30 2.83 -2.81
N LYS A 99 5.71 3.01 -4.07
CA LYS A 99 5.94 4.32 -4.68
C LYS A 99 4.62 5.02 -5.03
N ARG A 100 3.59 4.28 -5.47
CA ARG A 100 2.29 4.79 -5.98
C ARG A 100 1.61 5.82 -5.08
N PHE A 101 1.66 5.64 -3.75
CA PHE A 101 0.96 6.52 -2.80
C PHE A 101 1.88 7.31 -1.87
N ARG A 102 3.18 7.31 -2.14
CA ARG A 102 4.19 8.01 -1.33
C ARG A 102 4.04 9.53 -1.51
N LYS A 103 3.97 10.29 -0.40
CA LYS A 103 3.72 11.74 -0.44
C LYS A 103 4.89 12.60 -0.96
N ALA A 104 6.09 12.04 -1.07
CA ALA A 104 7.27 12.73 -1.58
C ALA A 104 8.38 11.70 -1.88
N PRO A 105 9.36 12.00 -2.75
CA PRO A 105 10.59 11.22 -2.84
C PRO A 105 11.29 11.25 -1.47
N ILE A 106 11.57 10.06 -0.91
CA ILE A 106 12.41 9.95 0.27
C ILE A 106 13.82 10.30 -0.19
N ASN A 107 14.31 11.44 0.28
CA ASN A 107 15.57 12.07 -0.06
C ASN A 107 15.66 12.50 -1.53
N TYR A 108 15.18 13.70 -1.83
CA TYR A 108 15.62 14.49 -2.99
C TYR A 108 17.13 14.32 -3.23
N ALA A 109 17.94 14.35 -2.16
CA ALA A 109 19.36 14.11 -2.20
C ALA A 109 19.78 12.73 -2.74
N VAL A 110 19.07 11.63 -2.42
CA VAL A 110 19.42 10.28 -2.90
C VAL A 110 19.07 10.14 -4.38
N THR A 111 17.85 10.51 -4.76
CA THR A 111 17.43 10.45 -6.17
C THR A 111 18.22 11.43 -7.06
N LYS A 112 18.61 12.60 -6.52
CA LYS A 112 19.54 13.51 -7.19
C LYS A 112 20.91 12.87 -7.38
N ASN A 113 21.45 12.21 -6.35
CA ASN A 113 22.73 11.51 -6.47
C ASN A 113 22.68 10.34 -7.48
N GLU A 114 21.58 9.59 -7.53
CA GLU A 114 21.36 8.52 -8.52
C GLU A 114 21.30 9.08 -9.94
N LEU A 115 20.51 10.14 -10.18
CA LEU A 115 20.42 10.79 -11.50
C LEU A 115 21.76 11.40 -11.93
N LEU A 116 22.49 12.04 -11.02
CA LEU A 116 23.83 12.56 -11.31
C LEU A 116 24.79 11.44 -11.72
N LYS A 117 24.74 10.29 -11.03
CA LYS A 117 25.55 9.13 -11.37
C LYS A 117 25.19 8.55 -12.74
N GLU A 118 23.91 8.44 -13.07
CA GLU A 118 23.47 7.96 -14.40
C GLU A 118 23.84 8.93 -15.53
N ILE A 119 23.84 10.24 -15.28
CA ILE A 119 24.31 11.25 -16.25
C ILE A 119 25.80 11.06 -16.53
N GLU A 120 26.63 10.86 -15.50
CA GLU A 120 28.07 10.63 -15.69
C GLU A 120 28.33 9.32 -16.47
N ILE A 121 27.58 8.26 -16.19
CA ILE A 121 27.68 7.01 -16.97
C ILE A 121 27.28 7.24 -18.43
N ALA A 122 26.19 7.95 -18.70
CA ALA A 122 25.75 8.24 -20.07
C ALA A 122 26.76 9.12 -20.84
N LYS A 123 27.43 10.05 -20.15
CA LYS A 123 28.55 10.83 -20.72
C LYS A 123 29.74 9.95 -21.07
N ASP A 124 30.12 9.06 -20.15
CA ASP A 124 31.24 8.14 -20.36
C ASP A 124 30.96 7.16 -21.52
N GLU A 125 29.69 6.77 -21.69
CA GLU A 125 29.21 5.94 -22.81
C GLU A 125 28.98 6.73 -24.12
N ASN A 126 29.13 8.06 -24.11
CA ASN A 126 28.86 8.97 -25.23
C ASN A 126 27.41 8.90 -25.78
N ASP A 127 26.46 8.52 -24.91
CA ASP A 127 25.03 8.44 -25.21
C ASP A 127 24.36 9.79 -24.94
N ILE A 128 24.43 10.67 -25.94
CA ILE A 128 23.97 12.06 -25.88
C ILE A 128 22.46 12.16 -25.68
N GLU A 129 21.68 11.24 -26.25
CA GLU A 129 20.21 11.23 -26.11
C GLU A 129 19.82 10.93 -24.66
N ARG A 130 20.42 9.89 -24.08
CA ARG A 130 20.17 9.50 -22.69
C ARG A 130 20.66 10.55 -21.69
N GLU A 131 21.82 11.15 -21.93
CA GLU A 131 22.34 12.24 -21.10
C GLU A 131 21.35 13.42 -21.07
N THR A 132 20.83 13.80 -22.24
CA THR A 132 19.89 14.93 -22.38
C THR A 132 18.58 14.66 -21.63
N GLU A 133 18.04 13.45 -21.76
CA GLU A 133 16.81 13.05 -21.07
C GLU A 133 17.00 13.03 -19.54
N LEU A 134 18.10 12.46 -19.05
CA LEU A 134 18.41 12.40 -17.62
C LEU A 134 18.62 13.80 -17.02
N ARG A 135 19.30 14.70 -17.74
CA ARG A 135 19.47 16.11 -17.33
C ARG A 135 18.13 16.84 -17.26
N LYS A 136 17.26 16.68 -18.26
CA LYS A 136 15.92 17.27 -18.25
C LYS A 136 15.12 16.81 -17.04
N ARG A 137 15.17 15.51 -16.75
CA ARG A 137 14.48 14.90 -15.60
C ARG A 137 15.03 15.39 -14.26
N LEU A 138 16.33 15.65 -14.18
CA LEU A 138 16.96 16.29 -13.03
C LEU A 138 16.42 17.71 -12.84
N THR A 139 16.41 18.55 -13.88
CA THR A 139 15.91 19.93 -13.81
C THR A 139 14.44 19.99 -13.34
N GLU A 140 13.56 19.17 -13.93
CA GLU A 140 12.15 19.10 -13.53
C GLU A 140 11.99 18.69 -12.04
N MET A 141 12.91 17.85 -11.55
CA MET A 141 12.93 17.44 -10.15
C MET A 141 13.38 18.59 -9.22
N GLU A 142 14.38 19.38 -9.61
CA GLU A 142 14.85 20.54 -8.83
C GLU A 142 13.78 21.65 -8.79
N GLU A 143 13.10 21.92 -9.91
CA GLU A 143 12.00 22.89 -9.98
C GLU A 143 10.83 22.51 -9.06
N ARG A 144 10.40 21.25 -9.10
CA ARG A 144 9.35 20.74 -8.20
C ARG A 144 9.76 20.81 -6.73
N ALA A 145 11.02 20.54 -6.43
CA ALA A 145 11.54 20.66 -5.06
C ALA A 145 11.52 22.11 -4.57
N SER A 146 11.94 23.06 -5.41
CA SER A 146 11.90 24.50 -5.14
C SER A 146 10.47 25.02 -4.91
N GLU A 147 9.51 24.62 -5.75
CA GLU A 147 8.11 24.99 -5.56
C GLU A 147 7.51 24.46 -4.25
N LEU A 148 7.86 23.22 -3.87
CA LEU A 148 7.42 22.62 -2.62
C LEU A 148 8.00 23.35 -1.40
N ASP A 149 9.25 23.80 -1.48
CA ASP A 149 9.92 24.57 -0.43
C ASP A 149 9.31 25.97 -0.28
N ARG A 150 9.00 26.64 -1.41
CA ARG A 150 8.31 27.93 -1.42
C ARG A 150 6.93 27.84 -0.76
N LYS A 151 6.13 26.83 -1.12
CA LYS A 151 4.80 26.59 -0.52
C LYS A 151 4.87 26.25 0.97
N ARG A 152 5.94 25.60 1.44
CA ARG A 152 6.15 25.36 2.88
C ARG A 152 6.47 26.66 3.62
N SER A 153 7.36 27.48 3.06
CA SER A 153 7.73 28.78 3.63
C SER A 153 6.54 29.74 3.69
N GLU A 154 5.72 29.78 2.64
CA GLU A 154 4.46 30.55 2.60
C GLU A 154 3.47 30.08 3.69
N ASN A 155 3.25 28.76 3.83
CA ASN A 155 2.34 28.23 4.85
C ASN A 155 2.83 28.44 6.30
N ILE A 156 4.14 28.39 6.55
CA ILE A 156 4.72 28.67 7.88
C ILE A 156 4.55 30.15 8.23
N SER A 157 4.73 31.06 7.27
CA SER A 157 4.54 32.50 7.48
C SER A 157 3.07 32.91 7.73
N VAL A 158 2.10 32.06 7.36
CA VAL A 158 0.66 32.31 7.60
C VAL A 158 0.22 31.77 8.97
N MET A 159 1.01 30.88 9.59
CA MET A 159 0.73 30.28 10.90
C MET A 159 1.50 30.92 12.08
N ALA A 160 2.45 31.82 11.79
CA ALA A 160 3.21 32.60 12.78
C ALA A 160 2.59 33.99 12.96
#